data_AF-A0A4R2LEB5-F1
#
_entry.id   AF-A0A4R2LEB5-F1
#
_cell.length_a   1.000
_cell.length_b   1.000
_cell.length_c   1.000
_cell.angle_alpha   90.00
_cell.angle_beta   90.00
_cell.angle_gamma   90.00
#
_symmetry.space_group_name_H-M   'P 1'
#
loop_
_entity.id
_entity.type
_entity.pdbx_description
1 polymer ?
#
loop_
_entity_poly.entity_id
_entity_poly.type
_entity_poly.pdbx_seq_one_letter_code
_entity_poly.pdbx_strand_id
1 'polypeptide(L)'
;MMKKITLLLFTLVTVFGCTACGQARSENMGEIMKKAGLNTVMGMGTVFLVLILISIIIYLLGFIGKAQKKRPAETVGVSVTPAEPQVMETPAEPEDLTDDFELVAVIAAAIAASEGVPADQLVVRSIRRKASPNRWKNV
;
A
#
# COMPACT_ATOMS: atom_id res chain seq x y z
N MET A 1 -16.96 -20.00 -4.98
CA MET A 1 -15.59 -19.43 -4.98
C MET A 1 -15.04 -19.19 -6.38
N MET A 2 -15.30 -20.07 -7.35
CA MET A 2 -14.81 -19.96 -8.73
C MET A 2 -15.20 -18.65 -9.44
N LYS A 3 -16.45 -18.16 -9.29
CA LYS A 3 -16.90 -16.89 -9.91
C LYS A 3 -16.13 -15.65 -9.43
N LYS A 4 -15.70 -15.62 -8.17
CA LYS A 4 -14.92 -14.50 -7.61
C LYS A 4 -13.49 -14.50 -8.15
N ILE A 5 -12.91 -15.70 -8.32
CA ILE A 5 -11.57 -15.90 -8.90
C ILE A 5 -11.56 -15.58 -10.40
N THR A 6 -12.60 -15.97 -11.14
CA THR A 6 -12.75 -15.59 -12.56
C THR A 6 -12.94 -14.09 -12.74
N LEU A 7 -13.70 -13.43 -11.86
CA LEU A 7 -13.89 -11.99 -11.89
C LEU A 7 -12.60 -11.24 -11.52
N LEU A 8 -11.83 -11.74 -10.54
CA LEU A 8 -10.50 -11.24 -10.21
C LEU A 8 -9.50 -11.42 -11.37
N LEU A 9 -9.43 -12.60 -11.98
CA LEU A 9 -8.57 -12.87 -13.14
C LEU A 9 -8.95 -12.01 -14.34
N PHE A 10 -10.24 -11.81 -14.60
CA PHE A 10 -10.71 -10.94 -15.67
C PHE A 10 -10.31 -9.49 -15.41
N THR A 11 -10.45 -8.99 -14.18
CA THR A 11 -10.00 -7.64 -13.82
C THR A 11 -8.48 -7.50 -13.89
N LEU A 12 -7.73 -8.52 -13.47
CA LEU A 12 -6.27 -8.48 -13.44
C LEU A 12 -5.69 -8.55 -14.86
N VAL A 13 -6.23 -9.40 -15.74
CA VAL A 13 -5.87 -9.48 -17.17
C VAL A 13 -6.26 -8.19 -17.92
N THR A 14 -7.40 -7.57 -17.61
CA THR A 14 -7.79 -6.30 -18.24
C THR A 14 -6.87 -5.14 -17.80
N VAL A 15 -6.48 -5.11 -16.52
CA VAL A 15 -5.56 -4.10 -15.96
C VAL A 15 -4.12 -4.30 -16.46
N PHE A 16 -3.63 -5.54 -16.52
CA PHE A 16 -2.31 -5.84 -17.08
C PHE A 16 -2.26 -5.61 -18.60
N GLY A 17 -3.33 -5.96 -19.33
CA GLY A 17 -3.44 -5.76 -20.78
C GLY A 17 -3.49 -4.30 -21.21
N CYS A 18 -4.17 -3.44 -20.43
CA CYS A 18 -4.13 -1.98 -20.63
C CYS A 18 -2.78 -1.35 -20.27
N THR A 19 -1.94 -2.02 -19.47
CA THR A 19 -0.65 -1.51 -18.99
C THR A 19 0.53 -1.88 -19.91
N ALA A 20 0.34 -2.77 -20.89
CA ALA A 20 1.43 -3.33 -21.70
C ALA A 20 1.62 -2.76 -23.13
N CYS A 21 0.98 -1.64 -23.51
CA CYS A 21 1.24 -1.00 -24.81
C CYS A 21 2.27 0.14 -24.69
N GLY A 22 3.45 -0.17 -24.16
CA GLY A 22 4.62 0.72 -24.18
C GLY A 22 5.48 0.42 -25.39
N GLN A 23 5.04 0.82 -26.59
CA GLN A 23 5.76 0.53 -27.82
C GLN A 23 7.03 1.39 -27.93
N ALA A 24 8.18 0.73 -27.83
CA ALA A 24 9.45 1.20 -28.34
C ALA A 24 9.31 1.48 -29.85
N ARG A 25 9.53 2.73 -30.26
CA ARG A 25 9.89 3.06 -31.64
C ARG A 25 10.83 4.25 -31.62
N SER A 26 12.01 4.06 -32.21
CA SER A 26 12.99 5.12 -32.45
C SER A 26 12.37 6.14 -33.41
N GLU A 27 11.87 7.24 -32.85
CA GLU A 27 11.34 8.36 -33.63
C GLU A 27 12.01 9.64 -33.16
N ASN A 28 12.15 10.60 -34.08
CA ASN A 28 12.82 11.87 -33.81
C ASN A 28 12.19 12.54 -32.58
N MET A 29 12.98 13.28 -31.79
CA MET A 29 12.56 13.87 -30.50
C MET A 29 11.18 14.56 -30.54
N GLY A 30 10.80 15.18 -31.66
CA GLY A 30 9.49 15.80 -31.84
C GLY A 30 8.29 14.83 -31.84
N GLU A 31 8.42 13.62 -32.38
CA GLU A 31 7.37 12.60 -32.35
C GLU A 31 7.23 11.97 -30.97
N ILE A 32 8.35 11.79 -30.25
CA ILE A 32 8.35 11.32 -28.86
C ILE A 32 7.66 12.33 -27.95
N MET A 33 7.94 13.64 -28.10
CA MET A 33 7.26 14.67 -27.30
C MET A 33 5.74 14.70 -27.55
N LYS A 34 5.30 14.53 -28.80
CA LYS A 34 3.86 14.44 -29.12
C LYS A 34 3.22 13.21 -28.51
N LYS A 35 3.86 12.03 -28.62
CA LYS A 35 3.37 10.78 -28.02
C LYS A 35 3.36 10.85 -26.48
N ALA A 36 4.39 11.43 -25.87
CA ALA A 36 4.47 11.63 -24.43
C ALA A 36 3.39 12.57 -23.91
N GLY A 37 3.16 13.70 -24.58
CA GLY A 37 2.09 14.65 -24.22
C GLY A 37 0.70 14.02 -24.33
N LEU A 38 0.46 13.22 -25.37
CA LEU A 38 -0.78 12.45 -25.52
C LEU A 38 -1.02 11.49 -24.36
N ASN A 39 0.02 10.81 -23.89
CA ASN A 39 -0.07 9.92 -22.74
C ASN A 39 -0.27 10.67 -21.42
N THR A 40 0.35 11.85 -21.24
CA THR A 40 0.09 12.71 -20.07
C THR A 40 -1.36 13.18 -20.05
N VAL A 41 -1.92 13.61 -21.17
CA VAL A 41 -3.33 14.03 -21.22
C VAL A 41 -4.26 12.85 -20.94
N MET A 42 -3.94 11.65 -21.44
CA MET A 42 -4.70 10.45 -21.13
C MET A 42 -4.62 10.09 -19.64
N GLY A 43 -3.42 10.03 -19.05
CA GLY A 43 -3.22 9.68 -17.64
C GLY A 43 -3.73 10.75 -16.67
N MET A 44 -3.36 12.01 -16.90
CA MET A 44 -3.78 13.15 -16.07
C MET A 44 -5.28 13.45 -16.24
N GLY A 45 -5.81 13.32 -17.45
CA GLY A 45 -7.22 13.57 -17.74
C GLY A 45 -8.15 12.50 -17.17
N THR A 46 -7.77 11.23 -17.24
CA THR A 46 -8.57 10.13 -16.64
C THR A 46 -8.63 10.25 -15.12
N VAL A 47 -7.51 10.56 -14.46
CA VAL A 47 -7.48 10.82 -13.00
C VAL A 47 -8.36 12.02 -12.65
N PHE A 48 -8.32 13.09 -13.44
CA PHE A 48 -9.17 14.28 -13.23
C PHE A 48 -10.67 13.95 -13.34
N LEU A 49 -11.07 13.14 -14.32
CA LEU A 49 -12.46 12.68 -14.46
C LEU A 49 -12.91 11.80 -13.29
N VAL A 50 -12.04 10.90 -12.80
CA VAL A 50 -12.36 10.03 -11.65
C VAL A 50 -12.58 10.87 -10.38
N LEU A 51 -11.76 11.90 -10.14
CA LEU A 51 -11.95 12.79 -8.98
C LEU A 51 -13.28 13.55 -9.04
N ILE A 52 -13.67 14.03 -10.21
CA ILE A 52 -14.99 14.68 -10.43
C ILE A 52 -16.12 13.69 -10.11
N LEU A 53 -16.01 12.46 -10.61
CA LEU A 53 -17.02 11.43 -10.40
C LEU A 53 -17.17 11.07 -8.91
N ILE A 54 -16.07 10.92 -8.18
CA ILE A 54 -16.07 10.66 -6.73
C ILE A 54 -16.70 11.85 -5.98
N SER A 55 -16.37 13.08 -6.37
CA SER A 55 -16.97 14.29 -5.77
C SER A 55 -18.50 14.30 -5.92
N ILE A 56 -19.00 13.95 -7.10
CA ILE A 56 -20.44 13.86 -7.38
C ILE A 56 -21.10 12.74 -6.53
N ILE A 57 -20.47 11.57 -6.43
CA ILE A 57 -20.99 10.45 -5.61
C ILE A 57 -21.13 10.87 -4.15
N ILE A 58 -20.10 11.48 -3.57
CA ILE A 58 -20.14 11.92 -2.16
C ILE A 58 -21.22 13.00 -1.97
N TYR A 59 -21.39 13.89 -2.94
CA TYR A 59 -22.45 14.90 -2.90
C TYR A 59 -23.86 14.27 -2.88
N LEU A 60 -24.11 13.27 -3.74
CA LEU A 60 -25.38 12.52 -3.79
C LEU A 60 -25.64 11.69 -2.53
N LEU A 61 -24.63 11.01 -1.99
CA LEU A 61 -24.76 10.23 -0.74
C LEU A 61 -24.93 11.15 0.48
N GLY A 62 -24.24 12.30 0.48
CA GLY A 62 -24.41 13.34 1.49
C GLY A 62 -25.84 13.88 1.52
N PHE A 63 -26.50 13.97 0.36
CA PHE A 63 -27.91 14.37 0.28
C PHE A 63 -28.85 13.38 0.99
N ILE A 64 -28.62 12.06 0.85
CA ILE A 64 -29.38 11.03 1.59
C ILE A 64 -29.06 11.05 3.10
N GLY A 65 -27.80 11.21 3.48
CA GLY A 65 -27.39 11.25 4.90
C GLY A 65 -28.01 12.42 5.66
N LYS A 66 -28.28 13.55 5.00
CA LYS A 66 -29.01 14.68 5.59
C LYS A 66 -30.52 14.42 5.71
N ALA A 67 -31.10 13.55 4.88
CA ALA A 67 -32.48 13.12 5.00
C ALA A 67 -32.69 12.06 6.11
N GLN A 68 -31.65 11.30 6.49
CA GLN A 68 -31.74 10.26 7.54
C GLN A 68 -31.64 10.80 8.98
N LYS A 69 -31.33 12.09 9.20
CA LYS A 69 -31.27 12.73 10.54
C LYS A 69 -32.64 12.89 11.25
N LYS A 70 -33.70 12.24 10.79
CA LYS A 70 -35.04 12.25 11.41
C LYS A 70 -35.51 10.87 11.90
N ARG A 71 -34.62 10.04 12.45
CA ARG A 71 -35.05 8.85 13.23
C ARG A 71 -34.26 8.80 14.55
N PRO A 72 -34.95 8.83 15.70
CA PRO A 72 -34.29 8.84 17.01
C PRO A 72 -33.68 7.48 17.34
N ALA A 73 -32.66 7.56 18.19
CA ALA A 73 -31.78 6.49 18.64
C ALA A 73 -32.51 5.35 19.38
N GLU A 74 -31.94 4.16 19.29
CA GLU A 74 -32.10 3.15 20.35
C GLU A 74 -30.71 2.79 20.88
N THR A 75 -30.58 2.98 22.19
CA THR A 75 -29.43 2.73 23.04
C THR A 75 -29.35 1.25 23.39
N VAL A 76 -28.18 0.63 23.30
CA VAL A 76 -27.84 -0.53 24.14
C VAL A 76 -26.42 -0.33 24.64
N GLY A 77 -26.30 -0.11 25.95
CA GLY A 77 -25.03 0.00 26.66
C GLY A 77 -24.52 -1.36 27.13
N VAL A 78 -23.21 -1.45 27.34
CA VAL A 78 -22.58 -2.38 28.28
C VAL A 78 -21.43 -1.64 28.94
N SER A 79 -21.51 -1.55 30.28
CA SER A 79 -20.50 -1.07 31.20
C SER A 79 -19.45 -2.15 31.48
N VAL A 80 -18.16 -1.82 31.52
CA VAL A 80 -17.20 -2.45 32.44
C VAL A 80 -16.08 -1.45 32.80
N THR A 81 -15.93 -1.23 34.10
CA THR A 81 -14.90 -0.46 34.80
C THR A 81 -13.48 -0.97 34.52
N PRO A 82 -12.48 -0.09 34.31
CA PRO A 82 -11.08 -0.50 34.44
C PRO A 82 -10.52 -0.22 35.85
N ALA A 83 -10.10 -1.30 36.50
CA ALA A 83 -9.33 -1.31 37.73
C ALA A 83 -7.85 -0.90 37.48
N GLU A 84 -7.25 -0.45 38.57
CA GLU A 84 -5.90 0.08 38.78
C GLU A 84 -4.74 -0.72 38.16
N PRO A 85 -3.65 -0.07 37.68
CA PRO A 85 -2.50 -0.78 37.12
C PRO A 85 -1.50 -1.17 38.22
N GLN A 86 -1.41 -2.48 38.48
CA GLN A 86 -0.29 -3.07 39.21
C GLN A 86 0.94 -3.15 38.31
N VAL A 87 2.07 -2.68 38.84
CA VAL A 87 3.41 -2.77 38.29
C VAL A 87 3.91 -4.21 38.43
N MET A 88 4.35 -4.85 37.34
CA MET A 88 5.28 -5.99 37.39
C MET A 88 6.04 -6.19 36.07
N GLU A 89 7.36 -6.02 36.20
CA GLU A 89 8.49 -6.63 35.49
C GLU A 89 8.45 -6.90 33.97
N THR A 90 9.36 -6.20 33.29
CA THR A 90 9.86 -6.39 31.92
C THR A 90 10.37 -7.82 31.64
N PRO A 91 9.77 -8.55 30.68
CA PRO A 91 10.51 -9.44 29.80
C PRO A 91 11.02 -8.60 28.62
N ALA A 92 12.25 -8.85 28.15
CA ALA A 92 12.74 -8.24 26.93
C ALA A 92 11.74 -8.54 25.80
N GLU A 93 11.03 -7.51 25.32
CA GLU A 93 10.08 -7.67 24.25
C GLU A 93 10.79 -8.22 23.01
N PRO A 94 10.24 -9.25 22.35
CA PRO A 94 10.61 -9.48 20.96
C PRO A 94 10.31 -8.19 20.20
N GLU A 95 11.33 -7.59 19.55
CA GLU A 95 11.07 -6.50 18.60
C GLU A 95 10.02 -7.04 17.61
N ASP A 96 8.87 -6.35 17.52
CA ASP A 96 7.76 -6.76 16.66
C ASP A 96 8.15 -6.53 15.20
N LEU A 97 8.80 -7.53 14.61
CA LEU A 97 9.25 -7.50 13.22
C LEU A 97 8.09 -7.67 12.22
N THR A 98 6.83 -7.66 12.67
CA THR A 98 5.66 -7.82 11.79
C THR A 98 5.57 -6.72 10.74
N ASP A 99 6.12 -5.55 11.03
CA ASP A 99 6.06 -4.40 10.13
C ASP A 99 7.20 -4.39 9.09
N ASP A 100 8.23 -5.22 9.28
CA ASP A 100 9.46 -5.21 8.48
C ASP A 100 9.70 -6.52 7.69
N PHE A 101 8.68 -7.35 7.45
CA PHE A 101 8.82 -8.61 6.69
C PHE A 101 9.43 -8.43 5.29
N GLU A 102 9.15 -7.31 4.63
CA GLU A 102 9.75 -6.98 3.33
C GLU A 102 11.27 -6.78 3.43
N LEU A 103 11.74 -6.10 4.49
CA LEU A 103 13.17 -5.91 4.74
C LEU A 103 13.84 -7.22 5.08
N VAL A 104 13.20 -8.08 5.89
CA VAL A 104 13.70 -9.42 6.22
C VAL A 104 13.92 -10.24 4.94
N ALA A 105 12.94 -10.25 4.03
CA ALA A 105 13.02 -11.02 2.78
C ALA A 105 14.19 -10.57 1.89
N VAL A 106 14.35 -9.26 1.69
CA VAL A 106 15.43 -8.71 0.83
C VAL A 106 16.81 -8.95 1.46
N ILE A 107 16.94 -8.77 2.78
CA ILE A 107 18.20 -9.00 3.50
C ILE A 107 18.57 -10.49 3.47
N ALA A 108 17.63 -11.38 3.78
CA ALA A 108 17.86 -12.82 3.74
C ALA A 108 18.22 -13.31 2.34
N ALA A 109 17.54 -12.81 1.30
CA ALA A 109 17.85 -13.14 -0.10
C ALA A 109 19.26 -12.65 -0.50
N ALA A 110 19.65 -11.45 -0.10
CA ALA A 110 20.98 -10.90 -0.41
C ALA A 110 22.10 -11.72 0.25
N ILE A 111 21.92 -12.12 1.52
CA ILE A 111 22.88 -12.95 2.25
C ILE A 111 22.93 -14.35 1.63
N ALA A 112 21.77 -14.97 1.37
CA ALA A 112 21.69 -16.28 0.73
C ALA A 112 22.41 -16.30 -0.63
N ALA A 113 22.25 -15.25 -1.44
CA ALA A 113 22.95 -15.11 -2.71
C ALA A 113 24.47 -14.89 -2.55
N SER A 114 24.90 -14.16 -1.52
CA SER A 114 26.33 -13.87 -1.28
C SER A 114 27.08 -15.04 -0.68
N GLU A 115 26.47 -15.77 0.25
CA GLU A 115 27.10 -16.87 0.98
C GLU A 115 26.77 -18.24 0.37
N GLY A 116 25.85 -18.30 -0.60
CA GLY A 116 25.40 -19.55 -1.22
C GLY A 116 24.63 -20.47 -0.27
N VAL A 117 24.15 -19.94 0.86
CA VAL A 117 23.39 -20.66 1.89
C VAL A 117 21.89 -20.48 1.60
N PRO A 118 21.04 -21.51 1.77
CA PRO A 118 19.59 -21.37 1.58
C PRO A 118 18.98 -20.39 2.59
N ALA A 119 18.03 -19.57 2.12
CA ALA A 119 17.38 -18.52 2.93
C ALA A 119 16.65 -19.06 4.18
N ASP A 120 16.16 -20.30 4.14
CA ASP A 120 15.45 -20.94 5.26
C ASP A 120 16.34 -21.17 6.50
N GLN A 121 17.67 -21.10 6.34
CA GLN A 121 18.63 -21.23 7.44
C GLN A 121 19.02 -19.88 8.07
N LEU A 122 18.48 -18.76 7.56
CA LEU A 122 18.79 -17.41 8.02
C LEU A 122 17.63 -16.85 8.86
N VAL A 123 17.93 -16.41 10.08
CA VAL A 123 16.94 -15.81 10.99
C VAL A 123 17.40 -14.40 11.40
N VAL A 124 16.61 -13.39 11.00
CA VAL A 124 16.85 -11.99 11.39
C VAL A 124 16.21 -11.73 12.74
N ARG A 125 17.02 -11.35 13.74
CA ARG A 125 16.56 -11.16 15.13
C ARG A 125 16.26 -9.71 15.50
N SER A 126 16.84 -8.74 14.81
CA SER A 126 16.59 -7.31 15.04
C SER A 126 16.92 -6.47 13.81
N ILE A 127 16.14 -5.41 13.58
CA ILE A 127 16.33 -4.47 12.48
C ILE A 127 16.25 -3.05 13.04
N ARG A 128 17.36 -2.33 12.98
CA ARG A 128 17.47 -0.98 13.54
C ARG A 128 17.96 -0.01 12.48
N ARG A 129 17.07 0.85 11.98
CA ARG A 129 17.47 1.94 11.07
C ARG A 129 18.28 2.98 11.85
N LYS A 130 19.45 3.37 11.34
CA LYS A 130 20.21 4.48 11.92
C LYS A 130 19.50 5.81 11.63
N ALA A 131 19.25 6.58 12.68
CA ALA A 131 18.58 7.89 12.58
C ALA A 131 19.43 9.00 11.92
N SER A 132 20.75 8.81 11.78
CA SER A 132 21.64 9.81 11.18
C SER A 132 22.39 9.25 9.98
N PRO A 133 22.29 9.88 8.78
CA PRO A 133 22.76 9.27 7.54
C PRO A 133 24.29 9.28 7.33
N ASN A 134 25.09 10.05 8.07
CA ASN A 134 26.45 10.41 7.61
C ASN A 134 27.61 10.24 8.61
N ARG A 135 27.50 9.42 9.65
CA ARG A 135 28.57 9.25 10.66
C ARG A 135 29.77 8.38 10.23
N TRP A 136 29.79 7.85 9.02
CA TRP A 136 30.84 6.93 8.53
C TRP A 136 31.84 7.60 7.57
N LYS A 137 31.59 8.85 7.15
CA LYS A 137 32.46 9.60 6.21
C LYS A 137 33.52 10.48 6.91
N ASN A 138 33.65 10.35 8.22
CA ASN A 138 34.55 11.15 9.06
C ASN A 138 35.62 10.27 9.73
N VAL A 139 36.35 9.50 8.92
CA VAL A 139 37.63 8.87 9.30
C VAL A 139 38.63 9.12 8.19
#